data_AF-A0A0N8VZV5-F1
#
_entry.id   AF-A0A0N8VZV5-F1
#
_cell.length_a   1.000
_cell.length_b   1.000
_cell.length_c   1.000
_cell.angle_alpha   90.00
_cell.angle_beta   90.00
_cell.angle_gamma   90.00
#
_symmetry.space_group_name_H-M   'P 1'
#
loop_
_entity.id
_entity.type
_entity.pdbx_description
1 polymer ?
#
loop_
_entity_poly.entity_id
_entity_poly.type
_entity_poly.pdbx_seq_one_letter_code
_entity_poly.pdbx_strand_id
1 'polypeptide(L)' 'MCHVRHLDLIGTTEAAKILHQTRTTIARRVASGDLHPVGSIGPRKIHVFDRAEIERIANEETPTPEGMRAR' A
#
# COMPACT_ATOMS: atom_id res chain seq x y z
N MET A 1 -0.51 -17.69 24.49
CA MET A 1 0.31 -17.80 23.27
C MET A 1 0.36 -16.43 22.63
N CYS A 2 1.51 -15.76 22.66
CA CYS A 2 1.67 -14.46 22.01
C CYS A 2 1.87 -14.72 20.51
N HIS A 3 0.86 -14.44 19.69
CA HIS A 3 0.99 -14.51 18.24
C HIS A 3 1.88 -13.34 17.82
N VAL A 4 3.16 -13.61 17.54
CA VAL A 4 4.02 -12.63 16.87
C VAL A 4 3.46 -12.45 15.47
N ARG A 5 2.70 -11.38 15.23
CA ARG A 5 2.31 -11.01 13.88
C ARG A 5 3.58 -10.55 13.18
N HIS A 6 4.05 -11.37 12.23
CA HIS A 6 5.17 -11.00 11.39
C HIS A 6 4.76 -9.75 10.60
N LEU A 7 5.37 -8.61 10.92
CA LEU A 7 5.18 -7.38 10.15
C LEU A 7 5.96 -7.54 8.84
N ASP A 8 5.24 -7.90 7.78
CA ASP A 8 5.81 -7.99 6.43
C ASP A 8 5.92 -6.57 5.86
N LEU A 9 7.11 -5.98 6.04
CA LEU A 9 7.38 -4.61 5.60
C LEU A 9 7.78 -4.60 4.13
N ILE A 10 7.03 -3.84 3.34
CA ILE A 10 7.25 -3.69 1.91
C ILE A 10 7.65 -2.27 1.55
N GLY A 11 8.47 -2.14 0.50
CA GLY A 11 8.87 -0.83 -0.02
C GLY A 11 7.86 -0.25 -1.01
N THR A 12 8.12 0.98 -1.45
CA THR A 12 7.29 1.70 -2.45
C THR A 12 7.06 0.91 -3.74
N THR A 13 8.05 0.14 -4.21
CA THR A 13 7.92 -0.65 -5.45
C THR A 13 6.91 -1.77 -5.30
N GLU A 14 6.94 -2.49 -4.18
CA GLU A 14 6.01 -3.59 -3.93
C GLU A 14 4.60 -3.06 -3.64
N ALA A 15 4.48 -1.97 -2.87
CA ALA A 15 3.19 -1.32 -2.63
C ALA A 15 2.54 -0.84 -3.95
N ALA A 16 3.34 -0.29 -4.87
CA ALA A 16 2.89 0.13 -6.19
C ALA A 16 2.33 -1.05 -7.02
N LYS A 17 2.95 -2.24 -6.94
CA LYS A 17 2.46 -3.44 -7.62
C LYS A 17 1.11 -3.90 -7.08
N ILE A 18 0.96 -3.93 -5.75
CA ILE A 18 -0.26 -4.39 -5.08
C ILE A 18 -1.43 -3.42 -5.36
N LEU A 19 -1.18 -2.11 -5.32
CA LEU A 19 -2.21 -1.09 -5.58
C LEU A 19 -2.45 -0.83 -7.08
N HIS A 20 -1.75 -1.53 -7.98
CA HIS A 20 -1.79 -1.29 -9.43
C HIS A 20 -1.54 0.19 -9.81
N GLN A 21 -0.66 0.86 -9.06
CA GLN A 21 -0.35 2.29 -9.19
C GLN A 21 1.12 2.51 -9.54
N THR A 22 1.48 3.70 -10.02
CA THR A 22 2.89 4.04 -10.25
C THR A 22 3.58 4.43 -8.94
N ARG A 23 4.91 4.24 -8.86
CA ARG A 23 5.70 4.71 -7.70
C ARG A 23 5.53 6.20 -7.43
N THR A 24 5.35 7.00 -8.47
CA THR A 24 5.08 8.45 -8.38
C THR A 24 3.71 8.72 -7.75
N THR A 25 2.69 7.94 -8.12
CA THR A 25 1.37 8.00 -7.49
C THR A 25 1.46 7.67 -6.01
N ILE A 26 2.16 6.60 -5.64
CA ILE A 26 2.37 6.23 -4.22
C ILE A 26 3.07 7.36 -3.45
N ALA A 27 4.14 7.94 -4.00
CA ALA A 27 4.83 9.06 -3.36
C ALA A 27 3.92 10.29 -3.18
N ARG A 28 3.05 10.58 -4.15
CA ARG A 28 2.04 11.64 -4.03
C ARG A 28 1.05 11.35 -2.91
N ARG A 29 0.57 10.10 -2.80
CA ARG A 29 -0.38 9.68 -1.75
C ARG A 29 0.23 9.75 -0.35
N VAL A 30 1.52 9.45 -0.22
CA VAL A 30 2.25 9.69 1.03
C VAL A 30 2.35 11.19 1.34
N ALA A 31 2.64 12.02 0.33
CA ALA A 31 2.74 13.46 0.51
C ALA A 31 1.40 14.13 0.82
N SER A 32 0.28 13.61 0.30
CA SER A 32 -1.08 14.10 0.62
C SER A 32 -1.62 13.58 1.95
N GLY A 33 -1.01 12.55 2.53
CA GLY A 33 -1.49 11.89 3.74
C GLY A 33 -2.54 10.80 3.48
N ASP A 34 -2.81 10.47 2.22
CA ASP A 34 -3.73 9.37 1.85
C ASP A 34 -3.11 7.99 2.08
N LEU A 35 -1.78 7.90 2.17
CA LEU A 35 -1.06 6.67 2.44
C LEU A 35 -0.05 6.87 3.57
N HIS A 36 -0.17 6.07 4.63
CA HIS A 36 0.67 6.20 5.82
C HIS A 36 1.81 5.17 5.79
N PRO A 37 3.07 5.59 5.62
CA PRO A 37 4.20 4.68 5.76
C PRO A 37 4.43 4.35 7.24
N VAL A 38 4.79 3.10 7.51
CA VAL A 38 5.18 2.61 8.85
C VAL A 38 6.50 3.24 9.28
N GLY A 39 7.35 3.58 8.32
CA GLY A 39 8.63 4.21 8.58
C GLY A 39 9.39 4.57 7.31
N SER A 40 10.66 4.91 7.48
CA SER A 40 11.56 5.16 6.37
C SER A 40 12.92 4.51 6.61
N ILE A 41 13.55 4.00 5.56
CA ILE A 41 14.84 3.32 5.62
C ILE A 41 15.92 4.10 4.86
N GLY A 42 17.08 4.25 5.50
CA GLY A 42 18.30 4.78 4.91
C GLY A 42 18.32 6.30 4.74
N PRO A 43 19.46 6.85 4.27
CA PRO A 43 19.66 8.29 4.13
C PRO A 43 18.73 8.92 3.07
N ARG A 44 18.20 8.10 2.16
CA ARG A 44 17.24 8.50 1.12
C ARG A 44 15.78 8.44 1.58
N LYS A 45 15.52 8.13 2.87
CA LYS A 45 14.18 8.06 3.48
C LYS A 45 13.20 7.22 2.64
N ILE A 46 13.59 6.00 2.26
CA ILE A 46 12.72 5.11 1.48
C ILE A 46 11.54 4.71 2.37
N HIS A 47 10.33 5.09 1.98
CA HIS A 47 9.12 4.74 2.71
C HIS A 47 8.86 3.23 2.71
N VAL A 48 8.56 2.70 3.88
CA VAL A 48 8.14 1.31 4.08
C VAL A 48 6.71 1.26 4.60
N PHE A 49 5.98 0.23 4.18
CA PHE A 49 4.56 0.05 4.43
C PHE A 49 4.32 -1.35 4.99
N ASP A 50 3.25 -1.51 5.78
CA ASP A 50 2.77 -2.85 6.15
C ASP A 50 2.03 -3.44 4.95
N ARG A 51 2.49 -4.60 4.48
CA ARG A 51 1.87 -5.31 3.38
C ARG A 51 0.39 -5.59 3.62
N ALA A 52 0.02 -5.99 4.83
CA ALA A 52 -1.36 -6.35 5.16
C ALA A 52 -2.29 -5.13 5.13
N GLU A 53 -1.74 -3.93 5.30
CA GLU A 53 -2.50 -2.68 5.16
C GLU A 53 -2.65 -2.30 3.69
N ILE A 54 -1.58 -2.40 2.90
CA ILE A 54 -1.63 -2.13 1.46
C ILE A 54 -2.61 -3.08 0.74
N GLU A 55 -2.60 -4.36 1.09
CA GLU A 55 -3.55 -5.35 0.54
C GLU A 55 -5.01 -5.04 0.93
N ARG A 56 -5.24 -4.53 2.15
CA ARG A 56 -6.58 -4.07 2.57
C ARG A 56 -7.04 -2.87 1.75
N ILE A 57 -6.20 -1.85 1.62
CA ILE A 57 -6.48 -0.67 0.78
C ILE A 57 -6.76 -1.09 -0.66
N ALA A 58 -5.98 -2.02 -1.22
CA ALA A 58 -6.20 -2.54 -2.57
C ALA A 58 -7.59 -3.19 -2.71
N ASN A 59 -8.01 -3.98 -1.72
CA ASN A 59 -9.33 -4.62 -1.72
C ASN A 59 -10.47 -3.61 -1.55
N GLU A 60 -10.27 -2.52 -0.81
CA GLU A 60 -11.25 -1.45 -0.65
C GLU A 60 -11.35 -0.55 -1.90
N GLU A 61 -10.22 -0.28 -2.56
CA GLU A 61 -10.14 0.56 -3.77
C GLU A 61 -10.54 -0.16 -5.05
N THR A 62 -10.48 -1.48 -5.08
CA THR A 62 -10.92 -2.26 -6.22
C THR A 62 -12.43 -2.43 -6.10
N PRO A 63 -13.28 -1.66 -6.83
CA PRO A 63 -14.68 -2.03 -6.94
C PRO A 63 -14.70 -3.44 -7.53
N THR A 64 -15.28 -4.39 -6.79
CA THR A 64 -15.65 -5.69 -7.32
C THR A 64 -16.20 -5.52 -8.74
N PRO A 65 -15.68 -6.23 -9.76
CA PRO A 65 -16.10 -6.07 -11.15
C PRO A 65 -17.58 -6.38 -11.41
N GLU A 66 -18.35 -6.76 -10.38
CA GLU A 66 -19.80 -6.92 -10.40
C GLU A 66 -20.56 -5.62 -10.75
N GLY A 67 -19.94 -4.44 -10.61
CA GLY A 67 -20.55 -3.16 -10.98
C GLY A 67 -20.50 -2.79 -12.46
N MET A 68 -19.75 -3.51 -13.31
CA MET A 68 -19.56 -3.14 -14.73
C MET A 68 -20.46 -3.90 -15.71
N ARG A 69 -21.36 -4.77 -15.23
CA ARG A 69 -22.31 -5.55 -16.06
C ARG A 69 -23.73 -4.97 -16.18
N ALA A 70 -23.94 -3.71 -15.80
CA ALA A 70 -25.22 -3.03 -15.96
C ALA A 70 -25.10 -1.81 -16.90
N ARG A 71 -24.99 -2.06 -18.20
CA ARG A 71 -25.49 -1.14 -19.24
C ARG A 71 -25.63 -1.82 -20.59
#